data_AF-F6G865-F1
#
_entry.id   AF-F6G865-F1
#
_cell.length_a   1.000
_cell.length_b   1.000
_cell.length_c   1.000
_cell.angle_alpha   90.00
_cell.angle_beta   90.00
_cell.angle_gamma   90.00
#
_symmetry.space_group_name_H-M   'P 1'
#
loop_
_entity.id
_entity.type
_entity.pdbx_description
1 polymer ?
#
loop_
_entity_poly.entity_id
_entity_poly.type
_entity_poly.pdbx_seq_one_letter_code
_entity_poly.pdbx_strand_id
1 'polypeptide(L)'
;MTQYLYHITTTTVARIIRTKGLTPAAHPEALGRPVARRHGAFEVNRAAQEPGRQVNRLKAYLKKGLEAGYSLDQIRAGQRPFTPIPVVPAGNRDDEQVEITRVEQAEVQAFLTSLGAPANRPGRLTVTLKVLGEQADDMLRTRKANALCRLAVHTVALEYAIEEGMTSRHVYFSRPERASDCYNSYTRQHGGAQQCSVLRVRRTDASPLLDDPSDFRAVMTQRRILPHNIEIWSAASDAAVFTNDQHRAEAGNWIPLTRWS
;
A
#
# COMPACT_ATOMS: atom_id res chain seq x y z
N MET A 1 15.09 -0.91 -28.96
CA MET A 1 14.06 -1.92 -28.65
C MET A 1 12.85 -1.21 -28.04
N THR A 2 11.64 -1.46 -28.55
CA THR A 2 10.40 -0.96 -27.95
C THR A 2 10.19 -1.63 -26.61
N GLN A 3 10.32 -0.88 -25.52
CA GLN A 3 10.08 -1.41 -24.17
C GLN A 3 8.58 -1.31 -23.85
N TYR A 4 7.98 -2.45 -23.54
CA TYR A 4 6.59 -2.53 -23.09
C TYR A 4 6.52 -2.62 -21.57
N LEU A 5 5.49 -1.99 -20.99
CA LEU A 5 5.13 -2.09 -19.59
C LEU A 5 3.87 -2.94 -19.47
N TYR A 6 3.73 -3.70 -18.38
CA TYR A 6 2.64 -4.66 -18.23
C TYR A 6 1.68 -4.26 -17.12
N HIS A 7 0.37 -4.42 -17.36
CA HIS A 7 -0.66 -4.20 -16.35
C HIS A 7 -1.52 -5.45 -16.24
N ILE A 8 -1.47 -6.12 -15.08
CA ILE A 8 -2.26 -7.32 -14.81
C ILE A 8 -3.49 -6.92 -14.02
N THR A 9 -4.65 -7.37 -14.46
CA THR A 9 -5.93 -7.03 -13.85
C THR A 9 -6.94 -8.16 -14.02
N THR A 10 -8.13 -8.05 -13.43
CA THR A 10 -9.19 -9.04 -13.67
C THR A 10 -9.82 -8.83 -15.05
N THR A 11 -10.35 -9.90 -15.65
CA THR A 11 -11.02 -9.84 -16.96
C THR A 11 -12.17 -8.82 -16.98
N THR A 12 -12.91 -8.72 -15.87
CA THR A 12 -13.97 -7.71 -15.69
C THR A 12 -13.42 -6.28 -15.77
N VAL A 13 -12.29 -6.00 -15.14
CA VAL A 13 -11.67 -4.67 -15.17
C VAL A 13 -11.05 -4.39 -16.54
N ALA A 14 -10.45 -5.38 -17.20
CA ALA A 14 -9.94 -5.24 -18.56
C ALA A 14 -11.04 -4.82 -19.56
N ARG A 15 -12.27 -5.33 -19.42
CA ARG A 15 -13.42 -4.89 -20.24
C ARG A 15 -13.79 -3.42 -20.02
N ILE A 16 -13.64 -2.92 -18.79
CA ILE A 16 -13.84 -1.49 -18.49
C ILE A 16 -12.70 -0.67 -19.13
N ILE A 17 -11.45 -1.13 -18.99
CA ILE A 17 -10.27 -0.46 -19.58
C ILE A 17 -10.37 -0.41 -21.10
N ARG A 18 -10.94 -1.42 -21.76
CA ARG A 18 -11.18 -1.41 -23.21
C ARG A 18 -11.96 -0.19 -23.69
N THR A 19 -12.90 0.30 -22.89
CA THR A 19 -13.72 1.46 -23.25
C THR A 19 -13.14 2.78 -22.73
N LYS A 20 -12.57 2.79 -21.51
CA LYS A 20 -12.17 4.03 -20.83
C LYS A 20 -10.68 4.32 -20.87
N GLY A 21 -9.86 3.30 -21.13
CA GLY A 21 -8.42 3.34 -20.99
C GLY A 21 -7.98 3.08 -19.55
N LEU A 22 -6.68 3.09 -19.31
CA LEU A 22 -6.13 3.06 -17.96
C LEU A 22 -6.12 4.49 -17.43
N THR A 23 -6.92 4.75 -16.40
CA THR A 23 -7.04 6.08 -15.82
C THR A 23 -6.80 5.96 -14.32
N PRO A 24 -6.01 6.84 -13.70
CA PRO A 24 -5.95 6.92 -12.25
C PRO A 24 -7.35 7.03 -11.64
N ALA A 25 -7.59 6.33 -10.53
CA ALA A 25 -8.89 6.34 -9.88
C ALA A 25 -9.31 7.75 -9.41
N ALA A 26 -8.34 8.58 -9.00
CA ALA A 26 -8.57 9.95 -8.56
C ALA A 26 -8.67 10.98 -9.72
N HIS A 27 -8.58 10.54 -10.99
CA HIS A 27 -8.70 11.45 -12.12
C HIS A 27 -10.14 12.01 -12.20
N PRO A 28 -10.34 13.30 -12.54
CA PRO A 28 -11.68 13.92 -12.56
C PRO A 28 -12.70 13.18 -13.43
N GLU A 29 -12.25 12.62 -14.56
CA GLU A 29 -13.08 11.83 -15.50
C GLU A 29 -13.35 10.39 -15.02
N ALA A 30 -12.62 9.89 -14.01
CA ALA A 30 -12.79 8.57 -13.44
C ALA A 30 -13.95 8.56 -12.43
N LEU A 31 -15.19 8.75 -12.91
CA LEU A 31 -16.42 8.55 -12.12
C LEU A 31 -16.40 9.23 -10.73
N GLY A 32 -16.15 10.55 -10.68
CA GLY A 32 -16.62 11.42 -9.58
C GLY A 32 -16.24 11.03 -8.15
N ARG A 33 -15.12 10.33 -7.92
CA ARG A 33 -14.65 10.00 -6.56
C ARG A 33 -13.15 10.26 -6.42
N PRO A 34 -12.69 11.00 -5.40
CA PRO A 34 -11.28 11.39 -5.25
C PRO A 34 -10.38 10.26 -4.71
N VAL A 35 -10.90 9.05 -4.49
CA VAL A 35 -10.24 7.95 -3.75
C VAL A 35 -10.45 6.61 -4.46
N ALA A 36 -9.47 5.71 -4.37
CA ALA A 36 -9.56 4.33 -4.81
C ALA A 36 -10.85 3.67 -4.31
N ARG A 37 -11.47 2.85 -5.15
CA ARG A 37 -12.77 2.24 -4.82
C ARG A 37 -12.67 1.41 -3.54
N ARG A 38 -13.75 1.48 -2.74
CA ARG A 38 -14.07 0.61 -1.58
C ARG A 38 -14.13 -0.92 -1.85
N HIS A 39 -13.67 -1.37 -3.02
CA HIS A 39 -13.77 -2.78 -3.42
C HIS A 39 -12.53 -3.25 -4.20
N GLY A 40 -11.38 -2.58 -4.01
CA GLY A 40 -10.11 -2.93 -4.64
C GLY A 40 -9.18 -3.77 -3.77
N ALA A 41 -8.07 -4.25 -4.35
CA ALA A 41 -7.00 -4.97 -3.63
C ALA A 41 -6.48 -4.21 -2.40
N PHE A 42 -6.56 -2.88 -2.42
CA PHE A 42 -6.21 -2.03 -1.30
C PHE A 42 -7.10 -2.27 -0.06
N GLU A 43 -8.43 -2.34 -0.22
CA GLU A 43 -9.34 -2.53 0.92
C GLU A 43 -9.26 -3.94 1.51
N VAL A 44 -9.22 -4.97 0.66
CA VAL A 44 -9.12 -6.36 1.11
C VAL A 44 -7.84 -6.57 1.93
N ASN A 45 -6.72 -5.99 1.48
CA ASN A 45 -5.46 -6.05 2.22
C ASN A 45 -5.51 -5.17 3.49
N ARG A 46 -6.11 -3.99 3.42
CA ARG A 46 -6.24 -3.08 4.57
C ARG A 46 -7.03 -3.71 5.71
N ALA A 47 -8.22 -4.25 5.46
CA ALA A 47 -9.06 -4.84 6.51
C ALA A 47 -8.38 -6.00 7.24
N ALA A 48 -7.60 -6.82 6.53
CA ALA A 48 -6.86 -7.93 7.11
C ALA A 48 -5.58 -7.50 7.86
N GLN A 49 -4.89 -6.45 7.39
CA GLN A 49 -3.57 -6.06 7.91
C GLN A 49 -3.59 -4.90 8.91
N GLU A 50 -4.56 -4.00 8.82
CA GLU A 50 -4.64 -2.78 9.63
C GLU A 50 -4.62 -3.07 11.14
N PRO A 51 -5.41 -4.02 11.69
CA PRO A 51 -5.33 -4.35 13.11
C PRO A 51 -3.93 -4.81 13.54
N GLY A 52 -3.28 -5.66 12.75
CA GLY A 52 -1.92 -6.13 13.03
C GLY A 52 -0.87 -5.02 12.97
N ARG A 53 -1.01 -4.07 12.03
CA ARG A 53 -0.15 -2.87 11.95
C ARG A 53 -0.34 -1.97 13.17
N GLN A 54 -1.57 -1.76 13.63
CA GLN A 54 -1.87 -0.97 14.83
C GLN A 54 -1.22 -1.59 16.09
N VAL A 55 -1.34 -2.92 16.26
CA VAL A 55 -0.69 -3.66 17.35
C VAL A 55 0.83 -3.51 17.28
N ASN A 56 1.43 -3.71 16.11
CA ASN A 56 2.87 -3.58 15.93
C ASN A 56 3.38 -2.16 16.19
N ARG A 57 2.60 -1.15 15.80
CA ARG A 57 2.90 0.26 16.05
C ARG A 57 2.85 0.57 17.55
N LEU A 58 1.79 0.18 18.25
CA LEU A 58 1.69 0.37 19.71
C LEU A 58 2.79 -0.43 20.43
N LYS A 59 3.09 -1.66 20.01
CA LYS A 59 4.20 -2.46 20.55
C LYS A 59 5.53 -1.72 20.50
N ALA A 60 5.81 -0.98 19.41
CA ALA A 60 7.01 -0.16 19.31
C ALA A 60 7.04 0.98 20.34
N TYR A 61 5.89 1.60 20.62
CA TYR A 61 5.78 2.64 21.65
C TYR A 61 5.98 2.08 23.05
N LEU A 62 5.35 0.94 23.35
CA LEU A 62 5.54 0.24 24.63
C LEU A 62 7.00 -0.15 24.82
N LYS A 63 7.66 -0.66 23.78
CA LYS A 63 9.09 -1.00 23.81
C LYS A 63 9.93 0.22 24.20
N LYS A 64 9.72 1.37 23.55
CA LYS A 64 10.42 2.62 23.88
C LYS A 64 10.19 3.04 25.34
N GLY A 65 8.96 2.95 25.83
CA GLY A 65 8.63 3.27 27.23
C GLY A 65 9.34 2.36 28.23
N LEU A 66 9.33 1.05 27.98
CA LEU A 66 10.02 0.08 28.83
C LEU A 66 11.54 0.27 28.83
N GLU A 67 12.14 0.54 27.66
CA GLU A 67 13.57 0.82 27.54
C GLU A 67 13.97 2.13 28.23
N ALA A 68 13.06 3.11 28.30
CA ALA A 68 13.21 4.33 29.08
C ALA A 68 12.97 4.14 30.60
N GLY A 69 12.67 2.92 31.05
CA GLY A 69 12.52 2.58 32.46
C GLY A 69 11.09 2.69 33.02
N TYR A 70 10.10 3.07 32.21
CA TYR A 70 8.71 3.08 32.65
C TYR A 70 8.16 1.65 32.80
N SER A 71 7.25 1.41 33.73
CA SER A 71 6.54 0.13 33.82
C SER A 71 5.33 0.10 32.86
N LEU A 72 4.85 -1.11 32.52
CA LEU A 72 3.61 -1.25 31.75
C LEU A 72 2.42 -0.60 32.44
N ASP A 73 2.34 -0.70 33.78
CA ASP A 73 1.24 -0.12 34.54
C ASP A 73 1.26 1.41 34.50
N GLN A 74 2.46 2.03 34.57
CA GLN A 74 2.61 3.47 34.38
C GLN A 74 2.11 3.90 33.00
N ILE A 75 2.53 3.19 31.95
CA ILE A 75 2.15 3.50 30.57
C ILE A 75 0.64 3.32 30.34
N ARG A 76 0.06 2.24 30.89
CA ARG A 76 -1.37 1.92 30.78
C ARG A 76 -2.25 2.93 31.51
N ALA A 77 -1.83 3.35 32.70
CA ALA A 77 -2.53 4.33 33.52
C ALA A 77 -2.34 5.78 33.03
N GLY A 78 -1.35 6.03 32.17
CA GLY A 78 -1.03 7.36 31.65
C GLY A 78 -2.21 8.08 31.01
N GLN A 79 -2.49 9.28 31.50
CA GLN A 79 -3.54 10.16 31.01
C GLN A 79 -2.91 11.41 30.40
N ARG A 80 -2.77 11.40 29.08
CA ARG A 80 -2.38 12.58 28.30
C ARG A 80 -3.45 12.82 27.23
N PRO A 81 -3.85 14.06 26.97
CA PRO A 81 -4.67 14.37 25.81
C PRO A 81 -4.00 13.88 24.53
N PHE A 82 -4.78 13.29 23.62
CA PHE A 82 -4.28 12.89 22.31
C PHE A 82 -4.16 14.11 21.40
N THR A 83 -2.97 14.31 20.83
CA THR A 83 -2.72 15.28 19.76
C THR A 83 -2.66 14.55 18.41
N PRO A 84 -3.58 14.84 17.47
CA PRO A 84 -3.50 14.27 16.12
C PRO A 84 -2.25 14.74 15.37
N ILE A 85 -1.68 13.87 14.54
CA ILE A 85 -0.62 14.25 13.60
C ILE A 85 -1.25 15.12 12.50
N PRO A 86 -0.77 16.35 12.26
CA PRO A 86 -1.38 17.33 11.36
C PRO A 86 -0.96 17.12 9.89
N VAL A 87 -0.98 15.88 9.42
CA VAL A 87 -0.61 15.52 8.04
C VAL A 87 -1.88 15.33 7.22
N VAL A 88 -1.97 16.06 6.10
CA VAL A 88 -3.02 15.91 5.10
C VAL A 88 -2.39 15.24 3.88
N PRO A 89 -2.79 14.01 3.50
CA PRO A 89 -2.23 13.31 2.35
C PRO A 89 -2.39 14.12 1.04
N ALA A 90 -1.28 14.66 0.57
CA ALA A 90 -1.14 15.46 -0.64
C ALA A 90 -0.40 14.70 -1.76
N GLY A 91 0.01 13.45 -1.53
CA GLY A 91 0.60 12.56 -2.53
C GLY A 91 2.11 12.69 -2.66
N ASN A 92 2.77 13.28 -1.66
CA ASN A 92 4.22 13.27 -1.53
C ASN A 92 4.60 12.38 -0.34
N ARG A 93 4.62 11.07 -0.58
CA ARG A 93 4.77 10.05 0.46
C ARG A 93 6.01 10.26 1.33
N ASP A 94 7.14 10.63 0.74
CA ASP A 94 8.41 10.69 1.45
C ASP A 94 8.39 11.83 2.48
N ASP A 95 7.98 13.03 2.06
CA ASP A 95 7.85 14.19 2.96
C ASP A 95 6.77 13.94 4.03
N GLU A 96 5.63 13.34 3.63
CA GLU A 96 4.55 13.00 4.55
C GLU A 96 5.00 11.96 5.59
N GLN A 97 5.78 10.94 5.20
CA GLN A 97 6.29 9.92 6.11
C GLN A 97 7.34 10.48 7.07
N VAL A 98 8.20 11.40 6.61
CA VAL A 98 9.16 12.11 7.46
C VAL A 98 8.42 12.89 8.54
N GLU A 99 7.39 13.63 8.15
CA GLU A 99 6.60 14.43 9.09
C GLU A 99 5.80 13.56 10.07
N ILE A 100 5.17 12.48 9.60
CA ILE A 100 4.51 11.49 10.48
C ILE A 100 5.50 10.98 11.52
N THR A 101 6.68 10.53 11.08
CA THR A 101 7.70 9.94 11.96
C THR A 101 8.18 10.96 12.99
N ARG A 102 8.40 12.21 12.58
CA ARG A 102 8.85 13.30 13.45
C ARG A 102 7.84 13.59 14.55
N VAL A 103 6.56 13.78 14.18
CA VAL A 103 5.49 14.09 15.14
C VAL A 103 5.21 12.88 16.04
N GLU A 104 5.16 11.67 15.47
CA GLU A 104 4.99 10.42 16.20
C GLU A 104 6.04 10.25 17.31
N GLN A 105 7.31 10.47 16.99
CA GLN A 105 8.40 10.38 17.98
C GLN A 105 8.27 11.43 19.07
N ALA A 106 7.94 12.67 18.72
CA ALA A 106 7.72 13.75 19.69
C ALA A 106 6.55 13.44 20.62
N GLU A 107 5.45 12.90 20.10
CA GLU A 107 4.27 12.55 20.88
C GLU A 107 4.50 11.35 21.81
N VAL A 108 5.25 10.34 21.38
CA VAL A 108 5.67 9.25 22.28
C VAL A 108 6.55 9.79 23.41
N GLN A 109 7.54 10.63 23.08
CA GLN A 109 8.43 11.20 24.08
C GLN A 109 7.66 12.07 25.10
N ALA A 110 6.79 12.96 24.62
CA ALA A 110 5.98 13.83 25.47
C ALA A 110 4.99 13.03 26.33
N PHE A 111 4.44 11.92 25.82
CA PHE A 111 3.65 10.99 26.63
C PHE A 111 4.48 10.40 27.77
N LEU A 112 5.66 9.84 27.48
CA LEU A 112 6.51 9.23 28.50
C LEU A 112 6.94 10.23 29.56
N THR A 113 7.38 11.43 29.15
CA THR A 113 7.73 12.50 30.09
C THR A 113 6.55 12.91 30.97
N SER A 114 5.30 12.86 30.47
CA SER A 114 4.12 13.17 31.27
C SER A 114 3.79 12.15 32.37
N LEU A 115 4.36 10.94 32.32
CA LEU A 115 4.19 9.92 33.35
C LEU A 115 5.01 10.20 34.62
N GLY A 116 5.88 11.21 34.58
CA GLY A 116 6.79 11.54 35.68
C GLY A 116 8.03 10.66 35.69
N ALA A 117 8.49 10.30 36.90
CA ALA A 117 9.71 9.53 37.09
C ALA A 117 9.55 8.06 36.62
N PRO A 118 10.53 7.50 35.89
CA PRO A 118 10.54 6.09 35.54
C PRO A 118 10.54 5.20 36.79
N ALA A 119 9.76 4.11 36.79
CA ALA A 119 9.76 3.14 37.90
C ALA A 119 11.04 2.31 37.97
N ASN A 120 11.73 2.14 36.83
CA ASN A 120 12.93 1.31 36.68
C ASN A 120 14.06 2.12 36.05
N ARG A 121 15.28 1.58 36.13
CA ARG A 121 16.41 2.14 35.40
C ARG A 121 16.22 1.92 33.89
N PRO A 122 16.54 2.92 33.05
CA PRO A 122 16.60 2.72 31.60
C PRO A 122 17.53 1.57 31.24
N GLY A 123 17.19 0.79 30.23
CA GLY A 123 17.97 -0.39 29.88
C GLY A 123 17.34 -1.25 28.80
N ARG A 124 17.92 -2.44 28.61
CA ARG A 124 17.41 -3.41 27.63
C ARG A 124 16.04 -3.92 28.05
N LEU A 125 15.22 -4.19 27.03
CA LEU A 125 13.90 -4.79 27.21
C LEU A 125 14.02 -6.14 27.93
N THR A 126 13.34 -6.27 29.07
CA THR A 126 13.29 -7.50 29.88
C THR A 126 12.15 -8.43 29.47
N VAL A 127 11.14 -7.89 28.78
CA VAL A 127 9.95 -8.62 28.31
C VAL A 127 10.15 -9.08 26.87
N THR A 128 9.64 -10.27 26.52
CA THR A 128 9.73 -10.76 25.13
C THR A 128 8.84 -9.94 24.19
N LEU A 129 9.22 -9.84 22.91
CA LEU A 129 8.44 -9.12 21.91
C LEU A 129 7.04 -9.72 21.67
N LYS A 130 6.89 -11.03 21.90
CA LYS A 130 5.58 -11.71 21.81
C LYS A 130 4.64 -11.20 22.89
N VAL A 131 5.08 -11.26 24.15
CA VAL A 131 4.30 -10.77 25.31
C VAL A 131 3.98 -9.29 25.12
N LEU A 132 4.94 -8.48 24.66
CA LEU A 132 4.70 -7.07 24.40
C LEU A 132 3.62 -6.83 23.32
N GLY A 133 3.55 -7.69 22.30
CA GLY A 133 2.50 -7.67 21.29
C GLY A 133 1.12 -8.01 21.88
N GLU A 134 1.04 -9.00 22.77
CA GLU A 134 -0.20 -9.36 23.47
C GLU A 134 -0.68 -8.21 24.38
N GLN A 135 0.24 -7.55 25.09
CA GLN A 135 -0.09 -6.37 25.91
C GLN A 135 -0.57 -5.19 25.05
N ALA A 136 0.02 -4.98 23.88
CA ALA A 136 -0.42 -3.94 22.94
C ALA A 136 -1.84 -4.22 22.39
N ASP A 137 -2.12 -5.46 21.97
CA ASP A 137 -3.46 -5.86 21.50
C ASP A 137 -4.52 -5.70 22.60
N ASP A 138 -4.24 -6.17 23.82
CA ASP A 138 -5.11 -5.95 24.98
C ASP A 138 -5.40 -4.46 25.21
N MET A 139 -4.36 -3.62 25.21
CA MET A 139 -4.49 -2.19 25.46
C MET A 139 -5.28 -1.47 24.36
N LEU A 140 -5.16 -1.89 23.09
CA LEU A 140 -6.00 -1.38 22.00
C LEU A 140 -7.49 -1.75 22.18
N ARG A 141 -7.77 -2.92 22.77
CA ARG A 141 -9.16 -3.36 23.03
C ARG A 141 -9.77 -2.67 24.25
N THR A 142 -9.01 -2.57 25.34
CA THR A 142 -9.52 -2.17 26.67
C THR A 142 -9.26 -0.71 27.02
N ARG A 143 -8.26 -0.06 26.39
CA ARG A 143 -7.82 1.32 26.72
C ARG A 143 -7.79 2.23 25.49
N LYS A 144 -8.87 2.25 24.72
CA LYS A 144 -9.02 3.04 23.48
C LYS A 144 -8.78 4.55 23.63
N ALA A 145 -8.98 5.10 24.84
CA ALA A 145 -8.76 6.50 25.14
C ALA A 145 -7.30 6.86 25.44
N ASN A 146 -6.43 5.87 25.69
CA ASN A 146 -5.02 6.11 25.95
C ASN A 146 -4.35 6.77 24.73
N ALA A 147 -3.55 7.81 24.96
CA ALA A 147 -2.94 8.60 23.90
C ALA A 147 -2.06 7.77 22.96
N LEU A 148 -1.31 6.79 23.47
CA LEU A 148 -0.48 5.92 22.63
C LEU A 148 -1.32 4.99 21.75
N CYS A 149 -2.46 4.49 22.27
CA CYS A 149 -3.42 3.72 21.47
C CYS A 149 -3.98 4.56 20.32
N ARG A 150 -4.44 5.79 20.64
CA ARG A 150 -4.97 6.72 19.63
C ARG A 150 -3.91 7.11 18.61
N LEU A 151 -2.68 7.36 19.05
CA LEU A 151 -1.55 7.66 18.18
C LEU A 151 -1.23 6.50 17.24
N ALA A 152 -1.24 5.25 17.73
CA ALA A 152 -0.99 4.08 16.90
C ALA A 152 -2.06 3.90 15.82
N VAL A 153 -3.34 4.04 16.20
CA VAL A 153 -4.46 4.00 15.26
C VAL A 153 -4.37 5.13 14.24
N HIS A 154 -4.14 6.36 14.68
CA HIS A 154 -4.05 7.53 13.80
C HIS A 154 -2.87 7.44 12.83
N THR A 155 -1.70 7.02 13.30
CA THR A 155 -0.50 6.85 12.46
C THR A 155 -0.74 5.82 11.36
N VAL A 156 -1.28 4.64 11.72
CA VAL A 156 -1.58 3.60 10.72
C VAL A 156 -2.65 4.05 9.74
N ALA A 157 -3.68 4.78 10.21
CA ALA A 157 -4.72 5.32 9.34
C ALA A 157 -4.15 6.34 8.35
N LEU A 158 -3.23 7.21 8.77
CA LEU A 158 -2.54 8.15 7.89
C LEU A 158 -1.64 7.44 6.87
N GLU A 159 -0.87 6.43 7.29
CA GLU A 159 -0.04 5.63 6.38
C GLU A 159 -0.89 4.98 5.28
N TYR A 160 -2.02 4.37 5.65
CA TYR A 160 -2.95 3.86 4.64
C TYR A 160 -3.56 4.97 3.79
N ALA A 161 -3.92 6.12 4.35
CA ALA A 161 -4.46 7.22 3.55
C ALA A 161 -3.45 7.75 2.51
N ILE A 162 -2.15 7.77 2.86
CA ILE A 162 -1.06 8.11 1.94
C ILE A 162 -0.90 7.04 0.86
N GLU A 163 -0.82 5.76 1.27
CA GLU A 163 -0.74 4.63 0.33
C GLU A 163 -1.95 4.62 -0.64
N GLU A 164 -3.15 4.89 -0.13
CA GLU A 164 -4.40 4.99 -0.90
C GLU A 164 -4.35 6.17 -1.86
N GLY A 165 -3.94 7.35 -1.38
CA GLY A 165 -3.79 8.55 -2.19
C GLY A 165 -2.80 8.34 -3.35
N MET A 166 -1.65 7.73 -3.07
CA MET A 166 -0.68 7.35 -4.08
C MET A 166 -1.26 6.37 -5.09
N THR A 167 -1.87 5.27 -4.61
CA THR A 167 -2.47 4.24 -5.46
C THR A 167 -3.57 4.79 -6.35
N SER A 168 -4.36 5.74 -5.83
CA SER A 168 -5.48 6.35 -6.54
C SER A 168 -5.04 7.28 -7.65
N ARG A 169 -3.90 7.94 -7.50
CA ARG A 169 -3.42 8.99 -8.42
C ARG A 169 -2.55 8.48 -9.54
N HIS A 170 -2.20 7.19 -9.54
CA HIS A 170 -1.34 6.62 -10.56
C HIS A 170 -1.93 5.35 -11.20
N VAL A 171 -1.55 5.12 -12.44
CA VAL A 171 -1.64 3.81 -13.11
C VAL A 171 -0.32 3.10 -12.88
N TYR A 172 -0.39 1.87 -12.37
CA TYR A 172 0.77 1.03 -12.06
C TYR A 172 1.03 0.02 -13.17
N PHE A 173 2.30 -0.16 -13.49
CA PHE A 173 2.78 -1.16 -14.42
C PHE A 173 3.95 -1.94 -13.86
N SER A 174 3.97 -3.24 -14.12
CA SER A 174 5.13 -4.09 -13.93
C SER A 174 6.18 -3.81 -15.00
N ARG A 175 7.45 -3.79 -14.59
CA ARG A 175 8.58 -3.74 -15.50
C ARG A 175 8.72 -5.05 -16.29
N PRO A 176 9.30 -5.03 -17.52
CA PRO A 176 9.47 -6.24 -18.32
C PRO A 176 10.13 -7.41 -17.60
N GLU A 177 11.18 -7.12 -16.83
CA GLU A 177 11.99 -8.07 -16.09
C GLU A 177 11.28 -8.64 -14.84
N ARG A 178 10.15 -8.04 -14.43
CA ARG A 178 9.33 -8.48 -13.30
C ARG A 178 7.92 -8.90 -13.69
N ALA A 179 7.58 -8.86 -14.97
CA ALA A 179 6.23 -9.12 -15.48
C ALA A 179 5.72 -10.50 -15.06
N SER A 180 6.58 -11.52 -15.16
CA SER A 180 6.27 -12.91 -14.76
C SER A 180 5.96 -13.01 -13.26
N ASP A 181 6.81 -12.43 -12.40
CA ASP A 181 6.64 -12.44 -10.95
C ASP A 181 5.34 -11.75 -10.51
N CYS A 182 5.05 -10.59 -11.11
CA CYS A 182 3.85 -9.83 -10.85
C CYS A 182 2.60 -10.57 -11.32
N TYR A 183 2.63 -11.20 -12.50
CA TYR A 183 1.55 -12.03 -13.00
C TYR A 183 1.24 -13.21 -12.10
N ASN A 184 2.25 -13.98 -11.68
CA ASN A 184 2.07 -15.13 -10.79
C ASN A 184 1.51 -14.70 -9.43
N SER A 185 1.96 -13.56 -8.91
CA SER A 185 1.47 -13.02 -7.64
C SER A 185 0.01 -12.58 -7.75
N TYR A 186 -0.33 -11.85 -8.80
CA TYR A 186 -1.68 -11.32 -9.02
C TYR A 186 -2.70 -12.44 -9.28
N THR A 187 -2.40 -13.35 -10.19
CA THR A 187 -3.29 -14.47 -10.53
C THR A 187 -3.60 -15.36 -9.33
N ARG A 188 -2.60 -15.63 -8.47
CA ARG A 188 -2.81 -16.39 -7.22
C ARG A 188 -3.82 -15.72 -6.29
N GLN A 189 -3.83 -14.39 -6.22
CA GLN A 189 -4.73 -13.63 -5.35
C GLN A 189 -6.14 -13.46 -5.94
N HIS A 190 -6.28 -13.61 -7.26
CA HIS A 190 -7.51 -13.28 -8.00
C HIS A 190 -8.17 -14.50 -8.67
N GLY A 191 -8.00 -15.70 -8.11
CA GLY A 191 -8.74 -16.90 -8.56
C GLY A 191 -8.15 -17.58 -9.81
N GLY A 192 -6.88 -17.32 -10.12
CA GLY A 192 -6.13 -17.98 -11.18
C GLY A 192 -6.08 -17.22 -12.50
N ALA A 193 -5.34 -17.79 -13.46
CA ALA A 193 -5.07 -17.18 -14.76
C ALA A 193 -6.34 -16.87 -15.58
N GLN A 194 -7.37 -17.72 -15.50
CA GLN A 194 -8.62 -17.58 -16.27
C GLN A 194 -9.43 -16.34 -15.88
N GLN A 195 -9.27 -15.85 -14.64
CA GLN A 195 -9.96 -14.66 -14.13
C GLN A 195 -9.19 -13.36 -14.39
N CYS A 196 -7.97 -13.47 -14.91
CA CYS A 196 -7.05 -12.37 -15.09
C CYS A 196 -6.80 -12.10 -16.57
N SER A 197 -6.47 -10.86 -16.88
CA SER A 197 -6.05 -10.40 -18.20
C SER A 197 -4.75 -9.63 -18.04
N VAL A 198 -3.88 -9.76 -19.05
CA VAL A 198 -2.61 -9.02 -19.07
C VAL A 198 -2.65 -8.01 -20.21
N LEU A 199 -2.47 -6.75 -19.85
CA LEU A 199 -2.36 -5.64 -20.78
C LEU A 199 -0.90 -5.23 -20.92
N ARG A 200 -0.54 -4.66 -22.07
CA ARG A 200 0.74 -3.97 -22.25
C ARG A 200 0.57 -2.62 -22.93
N VAL A 201 1.50 -1.72 -22.62
CA VAL A 201 1.56 -0.34 -23.15
C VAL A 201 3.01 -0.04 -23.50
N ARG A 202 3.27 0.70 -24.57
CA ARG A 202 4.64 1.15 -24.87
C ARG A 202 5.09 2.15 -23.82
N ARG A 203 6.34 2.06 -23.39
CA ARG A 203 6.91 2.96 -22.37
C ARG A 203 6.73 4.45 -22.74
N THR A 204 6.81 4.79 -24.01
CA THR A 204 6.61 6.16 -24.53
C THR A 204 5.21 6.69 -24.26
N ASP A 205 4.19 5.84 -24.37
CA ASP A 205 2.80 6.24 -24.24
C ASP A 205 2.38 6.39 -22.76
N ALA A 206 3.17 5.81 -21.85
CA ALA A 206 2.99 5.89 -20.40
C ALA A 206 3.92 6.91 -19.71
N SER A 207 4.78 7.60 -20.45
CA SER A 207 5.73 8.57 -19.88
C SER A 207 5.06 9.91 -19.53
N PRO A 208 5.46 10.60 -18.44
CA PRO A 208 6.57 10.27 -17.53
C PRO A 208 6.22 9.15 -16.55
N LEU A 209 7.24 8.38 -16.17
CA LEU A 209 7.13 7.27 -15.23
C LEU A 209 7.93 7.58 -13.97
N LEU A 210 7.36 7.25 -12.83
CA LEU A 210 7.98 7.28 -11.51
C LEU A 210 8.22 5.83 -11.06
N ASP A 211 9.27 5.62 -10.28
CA ASP A 211 9.47 4.33 -9.61
C ASP A 211 8.46 4.21 -8.47
N ASP A 212 7.86 3.04 -8.29
CA ASP A 212 6.95 2.81 -7.17
C ASP A 212 7.78 2.67 -5.87
N PRO A 213 7.64 3.59 -4.90
CA PRO A 213 8.41 3.55 -3.66
C PRO A 213 8.06 2.35 -2.77
N SER A 214 6.92 1.69 -3.02
CA SER A 214 6.48 0.50 -2.27
C SER A 214 6.91 -0.81 -2.91
N ASP A 215 7.15 -0.82 -4.23
CA ASP A 215 7.45 -2.04 -4.98
C ASP A 215 8.43 -1.76 -6.13
N PHE A 216 9.70 -2.12 -5.93
CA PHE A 216 10.76 -1.98 -6.94
C PHE A 216 10.46 -2.70 -8.26
N ARG A 217 9.45 -3.57 -8.29
CA ARG A 217 9.00 -4.30 -9.49
C ARG A 217 8.10 -3.46 -10.40
N ALA A 218 7.60 -2.34 -9.90
CA ALA A 218 6.63 -1.51 -10.59
C ALA A 218 7.17 -0.11 -10.94
N VAL A 219 6.53 0.49 -11.94
CA VAL A 219 6.61 1.90 -12.29
C VAL A 219 5.19 2.44 -12.38
N MET A 220 5.02 3.73 -12.15
CA MET A 220 3.72 4.36 -12.07
C MET A 220 3.67 5.68 -12.84
N THR A 221 2.49 6.05 -13.35
CA THR A 221 2.28 7.34 -14.03
C THR A 221 0.96 7.94 -13.63
N GLN A 222 0.91 9.26 -13.52
CA GLN A 222 -0.36 10.00 -13.33
C GLN A 222 -1.13 10.18 -14.64
N ARG A 223 -0.53 9.83 -15.78
CA ARG A 223 -1.19 9.98 -17.08
C ARG A 223 -2.25 8.92 -17.29
N ARG A 224 -3.34 9.34 -17.93
CA ARG A 224 -4.30 8.44 -18.55
C ARG A 224 -3.70 7.80 -19.80
N ILE A 225 -3.87 6.49 -19.97
CA ILE A 225 -3.53 5.76 -21.18
C ILE A 225 -4.81 5.46 -21.95
N LEU A 226 -4.88 5.96 -23.19
CA LEU A 226 -6.04 5.79 -24.04
C LEU A 226 -6.14 4.34 -24.54
N PRO A 227 -7.37 3.79 -24.74
CA PRO A 227 -7.55 2.39 -25.15
C PRO A 227 -6.76 1.96 -26.38
N HIS A 228 -6.58 2.84 -27.37
CA HIS A 228 -5.88 2.52 -28.61
C HIS A 228 -4.36 2.37 -28.45
N ASN A 229 -3.79 2.79 -27.32
CA ASN A 229 -2.38 2.59 -26.96
C ASN A 229 -2.17 1.34 -26.10
N ILE A 230 -3.22 0.56 -25.87
CA ILE A 230 -3.19 -0.62 -25.00
C ILE A 230 -3.39 -1.87 -25.86
N GLU A 231 -2.55 -2.86 -25.62
CA GLU A 231 -2.69 -4.20 -26.18
C GLU A 231 -3.02 -5.18 -25.06
N ILE A 232 -3.70 -6.27 -25.40
CA ILE A 232 -4.04 -7.34 -24.47
C ILE A 232 -3.44 -8.67 -24.95
N TRP A 233 -2.96 -9.45 -23.98
CA TRP A 233 -2.50 -10.80 -24.20
C TRP A 233 -3.65 -11.66 -24.70
N SER A 234 -3.49 -12.18 -25.91
CA SER A 234 -4.48 -13.00 -26.61
C SER A 234 -3.78 -14.09 -27.42
N ALA A 235 -2.77 -14.72 -26.82
CA ALA A 235 -2.02 -15.77 -27.50
C ALA A 235 -2.97 -16.90 -27.92
N ALA A 236 -3.00 -17.19 -29.22
CA ALA A 236 -3.93 -18.14 -29.83
C ALA A 236 -3.58 -19.61 -29.53
N SER A 237 -2.35 -19.87 -29.10
CA SER A 237 -1.87 -21.20 -28.75
C SER A 237 -1.91 -21.38 -27.23
N ASP A 238 -2.48 -22.50 -26.78
CA ASP A 238 -2.43 -22.93 -25.36
C ASP A 238 -0.98 -23.16 -24.86
N ALA A 239 -0.01 -23.31 -25.78
CA ALA A 239 1.41 -23.42 -25.44
C ALA A 239 2.06 -22.06 -25.10
N ALA A 240 1.43 -20.94 -25.48
CA ALA A 240 1.98 -19.62 -25.24
C ALA A 240 1.74 -19.17 -23.80
N VAL A 241 2.75 -19.36 -22.97
CA VAL A 241 2.73 -18.95 -21.55
C VAL A 241 3.24 -17.52 -21.38
N PHE A 242 2.46 -16.65 -20.73
CA PHE A 242 2.86 -15.26 -20.45
C PHE A 242 4.17 -15.13 -19.65
N THR A 243 4.48 -16.10 -18.79
CA THR A 243 5.71 -16.08 -17.98
C THR A 243 6.98 -16.29 -18.80
N ASN A 244 6.87 -16.71 -20.08
CA ASN A 244 7.99 -16.85 -21.00
C ASN A 244 8.27 -15.53 -21.74
N ASP A 245 9.52 -15.06 -21.65
CA ASP A 245 9.96 -13.77 -22.19
C ASP A 245 9.87 -13.70 -23.73
N GLN A 246 10.17 -14.80 -24.43
CA GLN A 246 10.07 -14.88 -25.88
C GLN A 246 8.61 -14.76 -26.33
N HIS A 247 7.70 -15.47 -25.66
CA HIS A 247 6.27 -15.38 -25.96
C HIS A 247 5.73 -13.97 -25.70
N ARG A 248 6.21 -13.26 -24.66
CA ARG A 248 5.82 -11.86 -24.40
C ARG A 248 6.31 -10.90 -25.48
N ALA A 249 7.46 -11.17 -26.09
CA ALA A 249 8.03 -10.34 -27.16
C ALA A 249 7.33 -10.56 -28.51
N GLU A 250 6.78 -11.75 -28.74
CA GLU A 250 6.13 -12.13 -29.99
C GLU A 250 4.83 -11.34 -30.22
N ALA A 251 4.81 -10.53 -31.29
CA ALA A 251 3.69 -9.64 -31.59
C ALA A 251 2.37 -10.39 -31.84
N GLY A 252 2.42 -11.61 -32.38
CA GLY A 252 1.25 -12.44 -32.64
C GLY A 252 0.46 -12.83 -31.38
N ASN A 253 1.08 -12.76 -30.20
CA ASN A 253 0.42 -13.06 -28.94
C ASN A 253 -0.36 -11.87 -28.35
N TRP A 254 -0.38 -10.74 -29.05
CA TRP A 254 -0.99 -9.50 -28.59
C TRP A 254 -1.94 -8.94 -29.65
N ILE A 255 -3.07 -8.42 -29.18
CA ILE A 255 -4.01 -7.70 -30.05
C ILE A 255 -4.30 -6.33 -29.45
N PRO A 256 -4.66 -5.32 -30.27
CA PRO A 256 -5.18 -4.06 -29.77
C PRO A 256 -6.37 -4.30 -28.84
N LEU A 257 -6.37 -3.71 -27.66
CA LEU A 257 -7.42 -3.92 -26.65
C LEU A 257 -8.81 -3.54 -27.20
N THR A 258 -8.89 -2.55 -28.09
CA THR A 258 -10.13 -2.13 -28.74
C THR A 258 -10.78 -3.21 -29.60
N ARG A 259 -10.00 -4.20 -30.06
CA ARG A 259 -10.45 -5.34 -30.88
C ARG A 259 -10.75 -6.60 -30.07
N TRP A 260 -10.49 -6.59 -28.76
CA TRP A 260 -10.72 -7.74 -27.89
C TRP A 260 -12.21 -7.95 -27.61
N SER A 261 -12.75 -9.11 -27.98
CA SER A 261 -14.15 -9.50 -27.80
C SER A 261 -14.43 -10.04 -26.39
#